data_AF-A0A353PK93-F1
#
_entry.id   AF-A0A353PK93-F1
#
_cell.length_a   1.000
_cell.length_b   1.000
_cell.length_c   1.000
_cell.angle_alpha   90.00
_cell.angle_beta   90.00
_cell.angle_gamma   90.00
#
_symmetry.space_group_name_H-M   'P 1'
#
loop_
_entity.id
_entity.type
_entity.pdbx_description
1 polymer ?
#
loop_
_entity_poly.entity_id
_entity_poly.type
_entity_poly.pdbx_seq_one_letter_code
_entity_poly.pdbx_strand_id
1 'polypeptide(L)'
;MKKRLLAAMPMISLFLFLGAGLFLENWQLGWTFFLLIPLSWVLLTGKPLKRLNESMPLICLVVFLWLGFGFNLWHPGWMVFLLIPLVNLMVERKLDARKIVGILVTAAYIAIGLLFDDMWHPTWIMFLLIPIINTIFFP
;
A
#
# COMPACT_ATOMS: atom_id res chain seq x y z
N MET A 1 24.54 12.38 3.41
CA MET A 1 23.43 12.50 4.40
C MET A 1 22.55 11.25 4.44
N LYS A 2 22.02 10.76 3.30
CA LYS A 2 21.13 9.59 3.24
C LYS A 2 21.63 8.33 3.97
N LYS A 3 22.92 7.97 3.87
CA LYS A 3 23.52 6.83 4.59
C LYS A 3 23.51 6.95 6.12
N ARG A 4 23.71 8.16 6.66
CA ARG A 4 23.68 8.41 8.11
C ARG A 4 22.24 8.28 8.63
N LEU A 5 21.28 8.81 7.86
CA LEU A 5 19.86 8.67 8.17
C LEU A 5 19.42 7.21 8.17
N LEU A 6 19.79 6.43 7.15
CA LEU A 6 19.51 4.99 7.06
C LEU A 6 20.06 4.20 8.26
N ALA A 7 21.29 4.49 8.68
CA ALA A 7 21.90 3.84 9.84
C ALA A 7 21.19 4.18 11.17
N ALA A 8 20.56 5.36 11.26
CA ALA A 8 19.84 5.80 12.46
C ALA A 8 18.41 5.24 12.54
N MET A 9 17.84 4.71 11.45
CA MET A 9 16.44 4.28 11.38
C MET A 9 16.02 3.27 12.45
N PRO A 10 16.82 2.23 12.79
CA PRO A 10 16.49 1.33 13.88
C PRO A 10 16.32 2.03 15.24
N MET A 11 17.19 3.00 15.53
CA MET A 11 17.09 3.78 16.77
C MET A 11 15.87 4.70 16.76
N ILE A 12 15.59 5.35 15.63
CA ILE A 12 14.40 6.20 15.46
C ILE A 12 13.13 5.36 15.64
N SER A 13 13.04 4.18 15.00
CA SER A 13 11.88 3.29 15.14
C SER A 13 11.69 2.80 16.57
N LEU A 14 12.78 2.51 17.28
CA LEU A 14 12.71 2.08 18.68
C LEU A 14 12.19 3.22 19.57
N PHE A 15 12.69 4.44 19.36
CA PHE A 15 12.24 5.60 20.13
C PHE A 15 10.75 5.87 19.91
N LEU A 16 10.27 5.76 18.67
CA LEU A 16 8.85 5.91 18.35
C LEU A 16 7.99 4.77 18.90
N PHE A 17 8.48 3.53 18.86
CA PHE A 17 7.82 2.37 19.47
C PHE A 17 7.62 2.57 20.98
N LEU A 18 8.70 2.94 21.70
CA LEU A 18 8.64 3.22 23.13
C LEU A 18 7.75 4.44 23.40
N GLY A 19 7.81 5.47 22.55
CA GLY A 19 6.93 6.63 22.64
C GLY A 19 5.45 6.25 22.57
N ALA A 20 5.07 5.42 21.59
CA ALA A 20 3.71 4.95 21.43
C ALA A 20 3.25 4.02 22.56
N GLY A 21 4.12 3.12 23.03
CA GLY A 21 3.80 2.20 24.12
C GLY A 21 3.68 2.89 25.48
N LEU A 22 4.57 3.84 25.79
CA LEU A 22 4.66 4.47 27.11
C LEU A 22 3.76 5.71 27.25
N PHE A 23 3.63 6.54 26.22
CA PHE A 23 2.82 7.78 26.29
C PHE A 23 1.41 7.61 25.75
N LEU A 24 1.21 6.77 24.73
CA LEU A 24 -0.11 6.54 24.12
C LEU A 24 -0.75 5.23 24.59
N GLU A 25 -0.07 4.45 25.43
CA GLU A 25 -0.47 3.11 25.89
C GLU A 25 -0.85 2.14 24.74
N ASN A 26 -0.38 2.43 23.52
CA ASN A 26 -0.76 1.71 22.30
C ASN A 26 0.44 0.99 21.69
N TRP A 27 0.76 -0.16 22.27
CA TRP A 27 1.82 -1.04 21.80
C TRP A 27 1.56 -1.61 20.40
N GLN A 28 0.29 -1.77 20.02
CA GLN A 28 -0.11 -2.29 18.72
C GLN A 28 0.27 -1.33 17.58
N LEU A 29 -0.05 -0.05 17.75
CA LEU A 29 0.46 1.02 16.87
C LEU A 29 1.99 1.08 16.89
N GLY A 30 2.59 0.89 18.07
CA GLY A 30 4.04 0.86 18.25
C GLY A 30 4.75 -0.04 17.22
N TRP A 31 4.26 -1.26 17.00
CA TRP A 31 4.91 -2.23 16.09
C TRP A 31 5.05 -1.70 14.66
N THR A 32 4.13 -0.85 14.22
CA THR A 32 4.15 -0.31 12.85
C THR A 32 5.38 0.57 12.60
N PHE A 33 5.98 1.18 13.62
CA PHE A 33 7.18 2.02 13.46
C PHE A 33 8.41 1.24 13.02
N PHE A 34 8.50 -0.07 13.28
CA PHE A 34 9.60 -0.90 12.77
C PHE A 34 9.59 -1.02 11.24
N LEU A 35 8.44 -0.83 10.59
CA LEU A 35 8.35 -0.78 9.12
C LEU A 35 9.07 0.44 8.52
N LEU A 36 9.42 1.45 9.32
CA LEU A 36 10.28 2.54 8.88
C LEU A 36 11.68 2.06 8.47
N ILE A 37 12.16 0.94 9.01
CA ILE A 37 13.47 0.38 8.67
C ILE A 37 13.50 -0.06 7.19
N PRO A 38 12.67 -1.02 6.74
CA PRO A 38 12.63 -1.39 5.32
C PRO A 38 12.15 -0.23 4.44
N LEU A 39 11.19 0.58 4.91
CA LEU A 39 10.66 1.70 4.12
C LEU A 39 11.73 2.76 3.83
N SER A 40 12.52 3.13 4.83
CA SER A 40 13.61 4.09 4.66
C SER A 40 14.67 3.56 3.68
N TRP A 41 14.99 2.27 3.73
CA TRP A 41 15.93 1.64 2.80
C TRP A 41 15.45 1.77 1.36
N VAL A 42 14.19 1.44 1.10
CA VAL A 42 13.61 1.53 -0.25
C VAL A 42 13.51 2.99 -0.69
N LEU A 43 13.05 3.91 0.14
CA LEU A 43 12.83 5.31 -0.24
C LEU A 43 14.12 6.12 -0.41
N LEU A 44 15.14 5.88 0.42
CA LEU A 44 16.35 6.71 0.46
C LEU A 44 17.48 6.19 -0.41
N THR A 45 17.45 4.93 -0.84
CA THR A 45 18.43 4.42 -1.81
C THR A 45 18.05 4.90 -3.22
N GLY A 46 19.00 5.36 -4.05
CA GLY A 46 18.90 5.73 -5.51
C GLY A 46 17.87 6.80 -5.99
N LYS A 47 17.26 6.58 -7.18
CA LYS A 47 16.28 7.49 -7.88
C LYS A 47 14.88 7.44 -7.26
N PRO A 48 14.23 8.59 -6.98
CA PRO A 48 12.98 8.66 -6.21
C PRO A 48 11.71 8.25 -7.00
N LEU A 49 11.55 8.69 -8.25
CA LEU A 49 10.29 8.52 -8.99
C LEU A 49 9.98 7.05 -9.33
N LYS A 50 10.99 6.31 -9.81
CA LYS A 50 10.82 4.89 -10.18
C LYS A 50 10.58 4.00 -8.95
N ARG A 51 11.14 4.39 -7.80
CA ARG A 51 10.97 3.68 -6.53
C ARG A 51 9.64 3.93 -5.85
N LEU A 52 8.95 5.02 -6.17
CA LEU A 52 7.63 5.26 -5.59
C LEU A 52 6.67 4.11 -5.94
N ASN A 53 6.71 3.62 -7.18
CA ASN A 53 5.92 2.47 -7.62
C ASN A 53 6.33 1.19 -6.85
N GLU A 54 7.63 0.91 -6.75
CA GLU A 54 8.18 -0.25 -6.03
C GLU A 54 7.88 -0.21 -4.52
N SER A 55 7.81 0.99 -3.93
CA SER A 55 7.56 1.19 -2.49
C SER A 55 6.07 1.22 -2.15
N MET A 56 5.18 1.38 -3.14
CA MET A 56 3.77 1.62 -2.91
C MET A 56 3.09 0.53 -2.06
N PRO A 57 3.37 -0.77 -2.25
CA PRO A 57 2.80 -1.81 -1.40
C PRO A 57 3.17 -1.65 0.08
N LEU A 58 4.43 -1.29 0.36
CA LEU A 58 4.90 -1.09 1.73
C LEU A 58 4.32 0.19 2.34
N ILE A 59 4.20 1.27 1.57
CA ILE A 59 3.56 2.51 2.00
C ILE A 59 2.08 2.25 2.33
N CYS A 60 1.35 1.56 1.44
CA CYS A 60 -0.06 1.23 1.64
C CYS A 60 -0.25 0.36 2.89
N LEU A 61 0.64 -0.62 3.12
CA LEU A 61 0.62 -1.45 4.31
C LEU A 61 0.79 -0.62 5.60
N VAL A 62 1.75 0.31 5.63
CA VAL A 62 1.97 1.17 6.81
C VAL A 62 0.72 2.00 7.10
N VAL A 63 0.15 2.63 6.08
CA VAL A 63 -1.08 3.43 6.23
C VAL A 63 -2.25 2.55 6.68
N PHE A 64 -2.43 1.36 6.10
CA PHE A 64 -3.48 0.42 6.47
C PHE A 64 -3.38 0.00 7.94
N LEU A 65 -2.17 -0.34 8.42
CA LEU A 65 -1.96 -0.73 9.82
C LEU A 65 -2.18 0.45 10.78
N TRP A 66 -1.83 1.67 10.38
CA TRP A 66 -2.13 2.88 11.16
C TRP A 66 -3.64 3.13 11.26
N LEU A 67 -4.38 2.99 10.16
CA LEU A 67 -5.84 3.09 10.15
C LEU A 67 -6.48 2.01 11.02
N GLY A 68 -5.98 0.78 10.94
CA GLY A 68 -6.46 -0.36 11.73
C GLY A 68 -6.17 -0.23 13.22
N PHE A 69 -4.91 -0.13 13.62
CA PHE A 69 -4.53 -0.09 15.04
C PHE A 69 -4.82 1.25 15.73
N GLY A 70 -4.89 2.35 14.98
CA GLY A 70 -5.11 3.69 15.55
C GLY A 70 -6.56 4.13 15.57
N PHE A 71 -7.32 3.79 14.52
CA PHE A 71 -8.70 4.27 14.34
C PHE A 71 -9.71 3.12 14.25
N ASN A 72 -9.28 1.86 14.37
CA ASN A 72 -10.11 0.66 14.16
C ASN A 72 -10.76 0.59 12.76
N LEU A 73 -10.15 1.25 11.77
CA LEU A 73 -10.66 1.39 10.40
C LEU A 73 -10.18 0.25 9.49
N TRP A 74 -10.35 -1.01 9.91
CA TRP A 74 -9.94 -2.17 9.12
C TRP A 74 -10.78 -2.37 7.85
N HIS A 75 -12.10 -2.19 7.97
CA HIS A 75 -13.06 -2.40 6.88
C HIS A 75 -13.07 -1.29 5.83
N PRO A 76 -12.87 0.00 6.14
CA PRO A 76 -12.66 1.00 5.08
C PRO A 76 -11.17 1.15 4.71
N GLY A 77 -10.25 0.77 5.60
CA GLY A 77 -8.82 1.02 5.40
C GLY A 77 -8.19 0.25 4.24
N TRP A 78 -8.75 -0.90 3.85
CA TRP A 78 -8.19 -1.69 2.74
C TRP A 78 -8.25 -0.93 1.40
N MET A 79 -9.12 0.07 1.26
CA MET A 79 -9.22 0.89 0.05
C MET A 79 -7.90 1.58 -0.31
N VAL A 80 -7.01 1.79 0.66
CA VAL A 80 -5.66 2.34 0.45
C VAL A 80 -4.85 1.49 -0.54
N PHE A 81 -5.06 0.16 -0.60
CA PHE A 81 -4.35 -0.70 -1.55
C PHE A 81 -4.70 -0.43 -3.01
N LEU A 82 -5.84 0.21 -3.29
CA LEU A 82 -6.20 0.66 -4.65
C LEU A 82 -5.27 1.78 -5.16
N LEU A 83 -4.49 2.43 -4.29
CA LEU A 83 -3.45 3.38 -4.69
C LEU A 83 -2.29 2.71 -5.45
N ILE A 84 -2.04 1.41 -5.22
CA ILE A 84 -0.96 0.67 -5.90
C ILE A 84 -1.14 0.69 -7.42
N PRO A 85 -2.23 0.17 -7.99
CA PRO A 85 -2.43 0.21 -9.44
C PRO A 85 -2.55 1.64 -9.99
N LEU A 86 -3.11 2.59 -9.22
CA LEU A 86 -3.25 3.99 -9.63
C LEU A 86 -1.89 4.69 -9.77
N VAL A 87 -0.98 4.51 -8.82
CA VAL A 87 0.36 5.11 -8.91
C VAL A 87 1.18 4.46 -10.02
N ASN A 88 1.06 3.14 -10.21
CA ASN A 88 1.72 2.45 -11.32
C ASN A 88 1.33 3.06 -12.67
N LEU A 89 0.02 3.32 -12.88
CA LEU A 89 -0.49 3.99 -14.06
C LEU A 89 0.15 5.36 -14.30
N MET A 90 0.22 6.20 -13.26
CA MET A 90 0.78 7.55 -13.35
C MET A 90 2.26 7.55 -13.70
N VAL A 91 3.02 6.62 -13.14
CA VAL A 91 4.49 6.59 -13.30
C VAL A 91 4.90 6.06 -14.66
N GLU A 92 4.24 5.01 -15.17
CA GLU A 92 4.71 4.32 -16.38
C GLU A 92 4.32 5.03 -17.69
N ARG A 93 3.33 5.94 -17.67
CA ARG A 93 2.82 6.75 -18.82
C ARG A 93 2.52 5.98 -20.13
N LYS A 94 2.67 4.65 -20.13
CA LYS A 94 2.40 3.72 -21.22
C LYS A 94 1.25 2.81 -20.82
N LEU A 95 0.18 2.89 -21.60
CA LEU A 95 -1.00 2.06 -21.45
C LEU A 95 -0.83 0.82 -22.34
N ASP A 96 -0.35 -0.25 -21.73
CA ASP A 96 -0.36 -1.57 -22.36
C ASP A 96 -1.73 -2.22 -22.16
N ALA A 97 -2.15 -3.08 -23.10
CA ALA A 97 -3.44 -3.75 -23.03
C ALA A 97 -3.64 -4.52 -21.70
N ARG A 98 -2.57 -5.12 -21.16
CA ARG A 98 -2.56 -5.79 -19.85
C ARG A 98 -2.91 -4.85 -18.68
N LYS A 99 -2.48 -3.59 -18.76
CA LYS A 99 -2.77 -2.57 -17.74
C LYS A 99 -4.21 -2.08 -17.85
N ILE A 100 -4.70 -1.92 -19.09
CA ILE A 100 -6.09 -1.51 -19.34
C ILE A 100 -7.07 -2.51 -18.71
N VAL A 101 -6.81 -3.81 -18.82
CA VAL A 101 -7.58 -4.86 -18.13
C VAL A 101 -7.58 -4.62 -16.61
N GLY A 102 -6.41 -4.38 -16.02
CA GLY A 102 -6.29 -4.09 -14.58
C GLY A 102 -7.08 -2.85 -14.15
N ILE A 103 -7.02 -1.76 -14.92
CA ILE A 103 -7.78 -0.53 -14.67
C ILE A 103 -9.28 -0.79 -14.76
N LEU A 104 -9.74 -1.47 -15.81
CA LEU A 104 -11.16 -1.76 -16.03
C LEU A 104 -11.73 -2.62 -14.90
N VAL A 105 -11.02 -3.68 -14.50
CA VAL A 105 -11.44 -4.53 -13.37
C VAL A 105 -11.47 -3.74 -12.06
N THR A 106 -10.46 -2.90 -11.81
CA THR A 106 -10.41 -2.06 -10.61
C THR A 106 -11.55 -1.02 -10.60
N ALA A 107 -11.83 -0.39 -11.74
CA ALA A 107 -12.92 0.57 -11.90
C ALA A 107 -14.28 -0.10 -11.71
N ALA A 108 -14.49 -1.29 -12.27
CA ALA A 108 -15.69 -2.09 -12.07
C ALA A 108 -15.87 -2.46 -10.59
N TYR A 109 -14.80 -2.87 -9.91
CA TYR A 109 -14.83 -3.18 -8.49
C TYR A 109 -15.25 -1.98 -7.63
N ILE A 110 -14.65 -0.81 -7.89
CA ILE A 110 -15.03 0.45 -7.22
C ILE A 110 -16.47 0.82 -7.52
N ALA A 111 -16.92 0.73 -8.78
CA ALA A 111 -18.28 1.05 -9.17
C ALA A 111 -19.29 0.14 -8.47
N ILE A 112 -19.06 -1.18 -8.40
CA ILE A 112 -19.94 -2.11 -7.71
C ILE A 112 -19.95 -1.81 -6.21
N GLY A 113 -18.80 -1.58 -5.59
CA GLY A 113 -18.72 -1.26 -4.17
C GLY A 113 -19.41 0.06 -3.79
N LEU A 114 -19.44 1.05 -4.69
CA LEU A 114 -20.13 2.33 -4.46
C LEU A 114 -21.62 2.28 -4.78
N LEU A 115 -22.05 1.45 -5.75
CA LEU A 115 -23.44 1.33 -6.16
C LEU A 115 -24.25 0.35 -5.30
N PHE A 116 -23.58 -0.64 -4.71
CA PHE A 116 -24.20 -1.68 -3.90
C PHE A 116 -23.52 -1.75 -2.53
N ASP A 117 -24.29 -1.47 -1.48
CA ASP A 117 -23.82 -1.54 -0.10
C ASP A 117 -23.30 -2.95 0.26
N ASP A 118 -22.22 -3.02 1.04
CA ASP A 118 -21.57 -4.24 1.54
C ASP A 118 -21.04 -5.24 0.49
N MET A 119 -21.09 -4.92 -0.81
CA MET A 119 -20.59 -5.81 -1.85
C MET A 119 -19.06 -5.83 -2.00
N TRP A 120 -18.32 -5.02 -1.24
CA TRP A 120 -16.85 -4.96 -1.26
C TRP A 120 -16.17 -6.31 -0.95
N HIS A 121 -16.72 -7.06 -0.01
CA HIS A 121 -16.16 -8.32 0.50
C HIS A 121 -16.32 -9.55 -0.39
N PRO A 122 -17.39 -9.73 -1.17
CA PRO A 122 -17.45 -10.80 -2.17
C PRO A 122 -16.81 -10.42 -3.51
N THR A 123 -16.82 -9.14 -3.88
CA THR A 123 -16.44 -8.71 -5.24
C THR A 123 -14.93 -8.65 -5.48
N TRP A 124 -14.09 -8.76 -4.45
CA TRP A 124 -12.63 -8.86 -4.60
C TRP A 124 -12.20 -10.03 -5.50
N ILE A 125 -13.03 -11.07 -5.65
CA ILE A 125 -12.78 -12.19 -6.56
C ILE A 125 -12.60 -11.73 -8.01
N MET A 126 -13.14 -10.57 -8.38
CA MET A 126 -12.93 -9.97 -9.71
C MET A 126 -11.46 -9.63 -9.97
N PHE A 127 -10.65 -9.34 -8.95
CA PHE A 127 -9.21 -9.10 -9.16
C PHE A 127 -8.48 -10.32 -9.72
N LEU A 128 -9.01 -11.55 -9.53
CA LEU A 128 -8.49 -12.76 -10.17
C LEU A 128 -8.70 -12.78 -11.69
N LEU A 129 -9.63 -11.98 -12.23
CA LEU A 129 -9.79 -11.82 -13.67
C LEU A 129 -8.58 -11.16 -14.32
N ILE A 130 -7.84 -10.32 -13.58
CA ILE A 130 -6.65 -9.63 -14.10
C ILE A 130 -5.59 -10.64 -14.57
N PRO A 131 -5.08 -11.56 -13.73
CA PRO A 131 -4.13 -12.56 -14.19
C PRO A 131 -4.73 -13.51 -15.22
N ILE A 132 -6.00 -13.93 -15.08
CA ILE A 132 -6.66 -14.86 -16.02
C ILE A 132 -6.72 -14.26 -17.43
N ILE A 133 -7.22 -13.04 -17.58
CA ILE A 133 -7.30 -12.37 -18.89
C ILE A 133 -5.89 -12.11 -19.42
N ASN A 134 -4.97 -11.66 -18.57
CA ASN A 134 -3.61 -11.36 -19.00
C ASN A 134 -2.85 -12.58 -19.49
N THR A 135 -2.99 -13.74 -18.85
CA THR A 135 -2.32 -14.98 -19.30
C THR A 135 -2.94 -15.56 -20.56
N ILE A 136 -4.26 -15.45 -20.74
CA ILE A 136 -4.96 -16.02 -21.91
C ILE A 136 -4.77 -15.16 -23.16
N PHE A 137 -4.98 -13.84 -23.06
CA PHE A 137 -5.01 -12.95 -24.22
C PHE A 137 -3.67 -12.27 -24.51
N PHE A 138 -2.76 -12.24 -23.53
CA PHE A 138 -1.46 -11.60 -23.66
C PHE A 138 -0.33 -12.49 -23.10
N PRO A 139 -0.07 -13.67 -23.70
CA PRO A 139 1.04 -14.53 -23.29
C PRO A 139 2.40 -13.81 -23.34
#